data_AF-A0A540KY38-F1
#
_entry.id   AF-A0A540KY38-F1
#
_cell.length_a   1.000
_cell.length_b   1.000
_cell.length_c   1.000
_cell.angle_alpha   90.00
_cell.angle_beta   90.00
_cell.angle_gamma   90.00
#
_symmetry.space_group_name_H-M   'P 1'
#
loop_
_entity.id
_entity.type
_entity.pdbx_description
1 polymer ?
#
loop_
_entity_poly.entity_id
_entity_poly.type
_entity_poly.pdbx_seq_one_letter_code
_entity_poly.pdbx_strand_id
1 'polypeptide(L)'
;MSQLKLEKKFGQFPVFVPSAVLENGGIPEDVSSASLLKEAIQVISCGYEDKTEWGKEVGWIYGSVTEDILTGFKMHCHGWRSVYCIPKLPAFKGSAPINLSDRLNQVLRWALGSVEIFLSRHYPICFIYPWTSIPLIVYCGLPAICLLTGKFIVPEISNYARIIFMALFISLAATGILEMQWGGVGIDDWWRNEQFWVIGSASSHLFALGQGLLKVLAGVDTDFTVTSKAADDGASSELYIFKKQWTYKCVAVTCSKVEWGTFTIPTKPWKTT
;
A
#
# COMPACT_ATOMS: atom_id res chain seq x y z
N MET A 1 34.30 -3.25 -13.05
CA MET A 1 33.25 -3.42 -14.07
C MET A 1 33.80 -2.88 -15.39
N SER A 2 33.56 -3.47 -16.56
CA SER A 2 34.08 -2.92 -17.83
C SER A 2 33.32 -1.65 -18.22
N GLN A 3 33.98 -0.71 -18.93
CA GLN A 3 33.38 0.55 -19.39
C GLN A 3 32.09 0.31 -20.20
N LEU A 4 32.11 -0.69 -21.09
CA LEU A 4 30.96 -1.07 -21.91
C LEU A 4 29.75 -1.56 -21.08
N LYS A 5 29.98 -2.15 -19.90
CA LYS A 5 28.90 -2.51 -18.97
C LYS A 5 28.35 -1.30 -18.22
N LEU A 6 29.19 -0.33 -17.87
CA LEU A 6 28.75 0.92 -17.24
C LEU A 6 27.93 1.77 -18.20
N GLU A 7 28.38 1.89 -19.45
CA GLU A 7 27.66 2.62 -20.50
C GLU A 7 26.30 1.99 -20.82
N LYS A 8 26.22 0.66 -20.86
CA LYS A 8 24.92 -0.02 -21.00
C LYS A 8 24.00 0.22 -19.81
N LYS A 9 24.56 0.28 -18.60
CA LYS A 9 23.78 0.39 -17.36
C LYS A 9 23.29 1.82 -17.11
N PHE A 10 24.17 2.80 -17.28
CA PHE A 10 23.91 4.20 -16.91
C PHE A 10 23.72 5.13 -18.12
N GLY A 11 24.02 4.69 -19.33
CA GLY A 11 23.99 5.52 -20.56
C GLY A 11 25.39 5.93 -21.03
N GLN A 12 25.47 6.50 -22.23
CA GLN A 12 26.73 6.89 -22.88
C GLN A 12 27.01 8.39 -22.72
N PHE A 13 27.52 8.81 -21.55
CA PHE A 13 27.92 10.21 -21.37
C PHE A 13 29.23 10.40 -20.57
N PRO A 14 30.14 11.27 -21.06
CA PRO A 14 31.52 11.37 -20.60
C PRO A 14 31.69 12.15 -19.29
N VAL A 15 30.67 12.83 -18.76
CA VAL A 15 30.76 13.50 -17.45
C VAL A 15 29.90 12.83 -16.40
N PHE A 16 28.69 12.37 -16.75
CA PHE A 16 27.77 11.70 -15.82
C PHE A 16 28.27 10.33 -15.34
N VAL A 17 28.73 9.48 -16.27
CA VAL A 17 29.21 8.14 -15.85
C VAL A 17 30.47 8.24 -15.00
N PRO A 18 31.47 9.09 -15.34
CA PRO A 18 32.61 9.28 -14.46
C PRO A 18 32.24 9.91 -13.11
N SER A 19 31.31 10.86 -13.05
CA SER A 19 30.88 11.46 -11.78
C SER A 19 30.17 10.46 -10.87
N ALA A 20 29.39 9.54 -11.43
CA ALA A 20 28.70 8.49 -10.69
C ALA A 20 29.65 7.43 -10.07
N VAL A 21 30.90 7.34 -10.54
CA VAL A 21 31.91 6.41 -10.02
C VAL A 21 32.79 7.06 -8.95
N LEU A 22 32.70 8.38 -8.75
CA LEU A 22 33.43 9.08 -7.69
C LEU A 22 32.84 8.75 -6.31
N GLU A 23 33.59 7.99 -5.50
CA GLU A 23 33.14 7.59 -4.15
C GLU A 23 32.86 8.80 -3.22
N ASN A 24 33.67 9.85 -3.33
CA ASN A 24 33.53 11.06 -2.53
C ASN A 24 32.52 12.07 -3.12
N GLY A 25 31.87 11.72 -4.23
CA GLY A 25 31.04 12.64 -5.01
C GLY A 25 31.84 13.78 -5.63
N GLY A 26 31.12 14.77 -6.16
CA GLY A 26 31.71 15.94 -6.82
C GLY A 26 31.68 15.87 -8.34
N ILE A 27 32.45 16.75 -8.98
CA ILE A 27 32.53 16.90 -10.43
C ILE A 27 33.93 16.44 -10.88
N PRO A 28 34.07 15.73 -12.02
CA PRO A 28 35.39 15.40 -12.57
C PRO A 28 36.26 16.63 -12.82
N GLU A 29 37.58 16.47 -12.72
CA GLU A 29 38.55 17.53 -13.02
C GLU A 29 38.44 17.98 -14.50
N ASP A 30 38.75 19.25 -14.76
CA ASP A 30 38.78 19.87 -16.11
C ASP A 30 37.45 19.97 -16.89
N VAL A 31 36.30 19.93 -16.22
CA VAL A 31 34.99 20.11 -16.87
C VAL A 31 34.52 21.58 -16.80
N SER A 32 34.25 22.19 -17.95
CA SER A 32 33.70 23.55 -18.03
C SER A 32 32.22 23.61 -17.60
N SER A 33 31.76 24.77 -17.09
CA SER A 33 30.35 24.97 -16.76
C SER A 33 29.43 24.84 -17.98
N ALA A 34 29.91 25.23 -19.17
CA ALA A 34 29.15 25.10 -20.42
C ALA A 34 28.95 23.63 -20.82
N SER A 35 29.97 22.78 -20.65
CA SER A 35 29.85 21.35 -20.89
C SER A 35 28.92 20.67 -19.88
N LEU A 36 28.97 21.06 -18.60
CA LEU A 36 28.04 20.55 -17.58
C LEU A 36 26.59 20.86 -17.93
N LEU A 37 26.29 22.11 -18.31
CA LEU A 37 24.93 22.50 -18.67
C LEU A 37 24.44 21.74 -19.91
N LYS A 38 25.29 21.62 -20.93
CA LYS A 38 24.97 20.87 -22.14
C LYS A 38 24.65 19.41 -21.83
N GLU A 39 25.45 18.77 -20.97
CA GLU A 39 25.25 17.37 -20.60
C GLU A 39 24.02 17.19 -19.70
N ALA A 40 23.78 18.11 -18.76
CA ALA A 40 22.57 18.10 -17.93
C ALA A 40 21.30 18.16 -18.79
N ILE A 41 21.27 18.99 -19.84
CA ILE A 41 20.16 19.06 -20.81
C ILE A 41 19.97 17.73 -21.56
N GLN A 42 21.05 17.01 -21.85
CA GLN A 42 21.00 15.71 -22.52
C GLN A 42 20.54 14.59 -21.59
N VAL A 43 20.98 14.59 -20.33
CA VAL A 43 20.58 13.59 -19.32
C VAL A 43 19.08 13.66 -19.01
N ILE A 44 18.47 14.84 -19.06
CA ILE A 44 17.01 15.02 -18.86
C ILE A 44 16.19 14.84 -20.15
N SER A 45 16.83 14.47 -21.27
CA SER A 45 16.12 14.29 -22.54
C SER A 45 15.25 13.03 -22.52
N CYS A 46 14.14 13.05 -23.26
CA CYS A 46 13.17 11.95 -23.28
C CYS A 46 13.74 10.60 -23.76
N GLY A 47 14.80 10.62 -24.58
CA GLY A 47 15.45 9.42 -25.10
C GLY A 47 16.63 8.94 -24.26
N TYR A 48 16.91 9.57 -23.12
CA TYR A 48 18.08 9.20 -22.30
C TYR A 48 17.99 7.78 -21.77
N GLU A 49 16.80 7.37 -21.34
CA GLU A 49 16.57 6.06 -20.73
C GLU A 49 16.50 4.93 -21.78
N ASP A 50 16.45 5.27 -23.08
CA ASP A 50 16.35 4.29 -24.16
C ASP A 50 17.57 3.37 -24.18
N LYS A 51 17.30 2.05 -24.18
CA LYS A 51 18.31 0.98 -24.20
C LYS A 51 19.26 0.99 -22.99
N THR A 52 18.93 1.71 -21.92
CA THR A 52 19.63 1.66 -20.64
C THR A 52 18.92 0.72 -19.65
N GLU A 53 19.52 0.55 -18.47
CA GLU A 53 18.93 -0.19 -17.35
C GLU A 53 18.22 0.73 -16.32
N TRP A 54 18.07 2.02 -16.63
CA TRP A 54 17.23 2.94 -15.86
C TRP A 54 15.79 2.44 -15.81
N GLY A 55 15.17 2.51 -14.64
CA GLY A 55 13.81 1.99 -14.42
C GLY A 55 13.71 0.48 -14.27
N LYS A 56 14.71 -0.28 -14.73
CA LYS A 56 14.72 -1.76 -14.68
C LYS A 56 15.55 -2.29 -13.52
N GLU A 57 16.78 -1.79 -13.40
CA GLU A 57 17.72 -2.16 -12.32
C GLU A 57 18.31 -0.95 -11.60
N VAL A 58 18.18 0.25 -12.17
CA VAL A 58 18.79 1.49 -11.67
C VAL A 58 17.71 2.54 -11.43
N GLY A 59 17.82 3.25 -10.31
CA GLY A 59 16.86 4.28 -9.92
C GLY A 59 15.56 3.69 -9.37
N TRP A 60 14.47 4.41 -9.62
CA TRP A 60 13.11 3.97 -9.26
C TRP A 60 12.66 2.86 -10.20
N ILE A 61 12.18 1.74 -9.67
CA ILE A 61 11.78 0.60 -10.48
C ILE A 61 10.41 0.87 -11.12
N TYR A 62 10.34 0.77 -12.44
CA TYR A 62 9.13 1.06 -13.23
C TYR A 62 8.17 -0.13 -13.29
N GLY A 63 6.92 0.16 -13.64
CA GLY A 63 5.91 -0.85 -13.94
C GLY A 63 5.08 -1.32 -12.74
N SER A 64 5.17 -0.66 -11.59
CA SER A 64 4.25 -0.87 -10.46
C SER A 64 3.70 0.45 -9.96
N VAL A 65 2.44 0.44 -9.52
CA VAL A 65 1.78 1.59 -8.83
C VAL A 65 2.39 1.85 -7.44
N THR A 66 3.15 0.89 -6.90
CA THR A 66 3.86 0.98 -5.62
C THR A 66 5.36 0.81 -5.85
N GLU A 67 5.93 1.70 -6.66
CA GLU A 67 7.35 1.70 -7.01
C GLU A 67 8.27 1.92 -5.80
N ASP A 68 7.77 2.60 -4.77
CA ASP A 68 8.48 2.87 -3.51
C ASP A 68 8.87 1.61 -2.76
N ILE A 69 7.90 0.73 -2.55
CA ILE A 69 8.09 -0.57 -1.91
C ILE A 69 8.98 -1.46 -2.78
N LEU A 70 8.72 -1.50 -4.10
CA LEU A 70 9.46 -2.37 -5.03
C LEU A 70 10.94 -1.97 -5.10
N THR A 71 11.22 -0.67 -5.18
CA THR A 71 12.58 -0.14 -5.23
C THR A 71 13.33 -0.43 -3.93
N GLY A 72 12.72 -0.13 -2.77
CA GLY A 72 13.33 -0.42 -1.46
C GLY A 72 13.61 -1.91 -1.27
N PHE A 73 12.68 -2.77 -1.68
CA PHE A 73 12.86 -4.22 -1.64
C PHE A 73 14.01 -4.68 -2.54
N LYS A 74 14.07 -4.21 -3.78
CA LYS A 74 15.17 -4.53 -4.72
C LYS A 74 16.52 -4.14 -4.14
N MET A 75 16.62 -2.97 -3.50
CA MET A 75 17.84 -2.53 -2.81
C MET A 75 18.21 -3.48 -1.65
N HIS A 76 17.25 -3.88 -0.81
CA HIS A 76 17.51 -4.83 0.28
C HIS A 76 17.96 -6.20 -0.24
N CYS A 77 17.42 -6.69 -1.36
CA CYS A 77 17.92 -7.91 -2.01
C CYS A 77 19.36 -7.80 -2.50
N HIS A 78 19.83 -6.58 -2.80
CA HIS A 78 21.23 -6.29 -3.13
C HIS A 78 22.12 -6.11 -1.88
N GLY A 79 21.61 -6.40 -0.68
CA GLY A 79 22.38 -6.36 0.57
C GLY A 79 22.38 -5.02 1.28
N TRP A 80 21.66 -4.01 0.76
CA TRP A 80 21.49 -2.74 1.46
C TRP A 80 20.67 -2.92 2.74
N ARG A 81 20.97 -2.12 3.76
CA ARG A 81 20.25 -2.09 5.03
C ARG A 81 19.68 -0.70 5.26
N SER A 82 18.40 -0.63 5.59
CA SER A 82 17.74 0.61 5.98
C SER A 82 17.81 0.85 7.50
N VAL A 83 17.65 2.11 7.90
CA VAL A 83 17.58 2.52 9.30
C VAL A 83 16.29 3.31 9.50
N TYR A 84 15.53 2.98 10.54
CA TYR A 84 14.32 3.70 10.91
C TYR A 84 14.58 4.55 12.16
N CYS A 85 14.45 5.87 12.02
CA CYS A 85 14.77 6.84 13.07
C CYS A 85 13.52 7.60 13.50
N ILE A 86 13.23 7.59 14.81
CA ILE A 86 12.10 8.34 15.40
C ILE A 86 12.67 9.48 16.25
N PRO A 87 12.82 10.69 15.69
CA PRO A 87 13.23 11.85 16.48
C PRO A 87 12.12 12.27 17.46
N LYS A 88 12.49 12.95 18.56
CA LYS A 88 11.53 13.43 19.57
C LYS A 88 10.48 14.39 19.00
N LEU A 89 10.87 15.20 18.02
CA LEU A 89 9.97 16.07 17.27
C LEU A 89 9.79 15.51 15.87
N PRO A 90 8.56 15.42 15.33
CA PRO A 90 8.35 14.99 13.97
C PRO A 90 9.12 15.90 12.99
N ALA A 91 10.17 15.36 12.38
CA ALA A 91 11.01 16.09 11.41
C ALA A 91 10.27 16.35 10.08
N PHE A 92 9.29 15.51 9.76
CA PHE A 92 8.46 15.61 8.57
C PHE A 92 6.99 15.58 8.97
N LYS A 93 6.23 16.60 8.54
CA LYS A 93 4.78 16.69 8.70
C LYS A 93 4.14 16.94 7.34
N GLY A 94 3.09 16.19 7.02
CA GLY A 94 2.33 16.34 5.78
C GLY A 94 0.84 16.42 6.05
N SER A 95 0.10 16.93 5.08
CA SER A 95 -1.37 16.97 5.13
C SER A 95 -1.95 15.58 4.88
N ALA A 96 -2.92 15.17 5.69
CA ALA A 96 -3.64 13.91 5.53
C ALA A 96 -4.98 14.14 4.78
N PRO A 97 -5.49 13.12 4.04
CA PRO A 97 -6.83 13.18 3.47
C PRO A 97 -7.88 13.39 4.56
N ILE A 98 -8.79 14.34 4.34
CA ILE A 98 -9.84 14.69 5.32
C ILE A 98 -11.11 13.89 5.06
N ASN A 99 -11.34 13.47 3.81
CA ASN A 99 -12.52 12.70 3.42
C ASN A 99 -12.21 11.19 3.32
N LEU A 100 -13.24 10.38 3.55
CA LEU A 100 -13.12 8.91 3.50
C LEU A 100 -12.87 8.40 2.07
N SER A 101 -13.39 9.09 1.05
CA SER A 101 -13.28 8.68 -0.35
C SER A 101 -11.81 8.65 -0.81
N ASP A 102 -11.08 9.72 -0.57
CA ASP A 102 -9.67 9.87 -0.92
C ASP A 102 -8.82 8.89 -0.14
N ARG A 103 -9.16 8.66 1.13
CA ARG A 103 -8.48 7.68 1.95
C ARG A 103 -8.69 6.25 1.44
N LEU A 104 -9.91 5.86 1.03
CA LEU A 104 -10.18 4.55 0.45
C LEU A 104 -9.55 4.38 -0.94
N ASN A 105 -9.51 5.45 -1.74
CA ASN A 105 -8.78 5.47 -3.01
C ASN A 105 -7.28 5.27 -2.79
N GLN A 106 -6.70 5.89 -1.76
CA GLN A 106 -5.31 5.66 -1.38
C GLN A 106 -5.05 4.20 -0.99
N VAL A 107 -5.89 3.62 -0.12
CA VAL A 107 -5.77 2.20 0.27
C VAL A 107 -5.94 1.28 -0.94
N LEU A 108 -6.83 1.60 -1.87
CA LEU A 108 -7.00 0.84 -3.11
C LEU A 108 -5.70 0.82 -3.93
N ARG A 109 -5.01 1.96 -4.08
CA ARG A 109 -3.74 2.03 -4.82
C ARG A 109 -2.67 1.16 -4.20
N TRP A 110 -2.54 1.21 -2.87
CA TRP A 110 -1.61 0.35 -2.14
C TRP A 110 -1.92 -1.12 -2.33
N ALA A 111 -3.20 -1.49 -2.23
CA ALA A 111 -3.63 -2.86 -2.43
C ALA A 111 -3.39 -3.34 -3.87
N LEU A 112 -3.67 -2.50 -4.87
CA LEU A 112 -3.41 -2.82 -6.27
C LEU A 112 -1.93 -3.05 -6.55
N GLY A 113 -1.07 -2.13 -6.13
CA GLY A 113 0.38 -2.30 -6.31
C GLY A 113 0.91 -3.53 -5.58
N SER A 114 0.39 -3.83 -4.38
CA SER A 114 0.75 -5.05 -3.64
C SER A 114 0.30 -6.33 -4.36
N VAL A 115 -0.90 -6.35 -4.93
CA VAL A 115 -1.40 -7.48 -5.73
C VAL A 115 -0.60 -7.63 -7.03
N GLU A 116 -0.23 -6.53 -7.67
CA GLU A 116 0.61 -6.54 -8.87
C GLU A 116 2.01 -7.10 -8.56
N ILE A 117 2.65 -6.65 -7.48
CA ILE A 117 3.93 -7.19 -7.03
C ILE A 117 3.79 -8.68 -6.70
N PHE A 118 2.73 -9.07 -5.98
CA PHE A 118 2.46 -10.47 -5.62
C PHE A 118 2.33 -11.37 -6.85
N LEU A 119 1.61 -10.91 -7.87
CA LEU A 119 1.39 -11.65 -9.12
C LEU A 119 2.58 -11.55 -10.09
N SER A 120 3.50 -10.61 -9.85
CA SER A 120 4.73 -10.48 -10.63
C SER A 120 5.71 -11.62 -10.32
N ARG A 121 6.75 -11.73 -11.15
CA ARG A 121 7.83 -12.71 -10.98
C ARG A 121 8.71 -12.47 -9.72
N HIS A 122 8.45 -11.39 -8.96
CA HIS A 122 9.28 -10.95 -7.84
C HIS A 122 8.60 -11.26 -6.50
N TYR A 123 9.11 -12.28 -5.80
CA TYR A 123 8.90 -12.64 -4.38
C TYR A 123 7.47 -12.44 -3.81
N PRO A 124 6.58 -13.43 -3.96
CA PRO A 124 5.16 -13.29 -3.64
C PRO A 124 4.82 -13.19 -2.14
N ILE A 125 5.66 -13.69 -1.23
CA ILE A 125 5.21 -13.94 0.16
C ILE A 125 5.00 -12.66 0.99
N CYS A 126 5.70 -11.57 0.69
CA CYS A 126 5.66 -10.36 1.52
C CYS A 126 4.43 -9.46 1.28
N PHE A 127 3.62 -9.72 0.25
CA PHE A 127 2.55 -8.82 -0.20
C PHE A 127 1.16 -9.46 -0.18
N ILE A 128 0.95 -10.39 0.76
CA ILE A 128 -0.29 -11.17 0.88
C ILE A 128 -1.44 -10.39 1.54
N TYR A 129 -1.19 -9.26 2.18
CA TYR A 129 -2.22 -8.60 3.01
C TYR A 129 -3.54 -8.27 2.27
N PRO A 130 -3.61 -7.94 0.97
CA PRO A 130 -4.90 -7.73 0.31
C PRO A 130 -5.71 -9.02 0.24
N TRP A 131 -5.05 -10.19 0.14
CA TRP A 131 -5.66 -11.51 0.06
C TRP A 131 -6.41 -11.92 1.33
N THR A 132 -6.11 -11.32 2.48
CA THR A 132 -6.85 -11.57 3.73
C THR A 132 -8.29 -11.05 3.66
N SER A 133 -8.63 -10.24 2.66
CA SER A 133 -10.00 -9.79 2.42
C SER A 133 -10.96 -10.94 2.07
N ILE A 134 -10.49 -11.99 1.37
CA ILE A 134 -11.33 -13.15 1.01
C ILE A 134 -11.82 -13.89 2.27
N PRO A 135 -10.95 -14.42 3.15
CA PRO A 135 -11.39 -15.10 4.35
C PRO A 135 -12.16 -14.17 5.29
N LEU A 136 -11.83 -12.86 5.33
CA LEU A 136 -12.56 -11.90 6.13
C LEU A 136 -14.01 -11.71 5.66
N ILE A 137 -14.24 -11.56 4.35
CA ILE A 137 -15.60 -11.43 3.80
C ILE A 137 -16.42 -12.70 4.06
N VAL A 138 -15.81 -13.88 3.89
CA VAL A 138 -16.45 -15.15 4.25
C VAL A 138 -16.81 -15.14 5.73
N TYR A 139 -15.87 -14.80 6.61
CA TYR A 139 -16.08 -14.73 8.05
C TYR A 139 -17.22 -13.77 8.44
N CYS A 140 -17.26 -12.57 7.88
CA CYS A 140 -18.33 -11.60 8.12
C CYS A 140 -19.70 -12.05 7.56
N GLY A 141 -19.71 -12.82 6.48
CA GLY A 141 -20.93 -13.36 5.87
C GLY A 141 -21.52 -14.57 6.60
N LEU A 142 -20.69 -15.38 7.27
CA LEU A 142 -21.10 -16.62 7.93
C LEU A 142 -22.26 -16.43 8.93
N PRO A 143 -22.24 -15.46 9.86
CA PRO A 143 -23.35 -15.24 10.79
C PRO A 143 -24.67 -14.91 10.08
N ALA A 144 -24.63 -14.15 8.98
CA ALA A 144 -25.84 -13.83 8.22
C ALA A 144 -26.42 -15.06 7.52
N ILE A 145 -25.56 -15.92 6.95
CA ILE A 145 -25.97 -17.18 6.32
C ILE A 145 -26.58 -18.13 7.36
N CYS A 146 -25.95 -18.29 8.53
CA CYS A 146 -26.47 -19.11 9.63
C CYS A 146 -27.86 -18.64 10.07
N LEU A 147 -28.05 -17.32 10.21
CA LEU A 147 -29.33 -16.73 10.62
C LEU A 147 -30.44 -16.90 9.57
N LEU A 148 -30.12 -16.77 8.28
CA LEU A 148 -31.11 -16.89 7.20
C LEU A 148 -31.48 -18.34 6.88
N THR A 149 -30.53 -19.26 7.00
CA THR A 149 -30.76 -20.68 6.68
C THR A 149 -31.25 -21.49 7.88
N GLY A 150 -31.14 -20.95 9.10
CA GLY A 150 -31.41 -21.66 10.34
C GLY A 150 -30.46 -22.84 10.62
N LYS A 151 -29.44 -23.03 9.78
CA LYS A 151 -28.45 -24.10 9.93
C LYS A 151 -27.23 -23.55 10.66
N PHE A 152 -27.01 -24.04 11.86
CA PHE A 152 -25.81 -23.72 12.62
C PHE A 152 -24.64 -24.59 12.11
N ILE A 153 -23.55 -23.96 11.67
CA ILE A 153 -22.42 -24.63 11.01
C ILE A 153 -21.53 -25.36 12.03
N VAL A 154 -21.50 -24.90 13.29
CA VAL A 154 -20.62 -25.44 14.32
C VAL A 154 -21.39 -26.47 15.16
N PRO A 155 -20.99 -27.75 15.22
CA PRO A 155 -21.67 -28.72 16.09
C PRO A 155 -21.49 -28.36 17.57
N GLU A 156 -22.26 -28.99 18.46
CA GLU A 156 -22.07 -28.81 19.90
C GLU A 156 -20.63 -29.11 20.31
N ILE A 157 -19.99 -28.12 20.92
CA ILE A 157 -18.58 -28.18 21.28
C ILE A 157 -18.43 -28.92 22.62
N SER A 158 -17.50 -29.87 22.68
CA SER A 158 -17.18 -30.58 23.93
C SER A 158 -16.71 -29.60 25.02
N ASN A 159 -16.85 -29.98 26.30
CA ASN A 159 -16.38 -29.13 27.41
C ASN A 159 -14.90 -28.78 27.28
N TYR A 160 -14.08 -29.73 26.80
CA TYR A 160 -12.66 -29.51 26.56
C TYR A 160 -12.40 -28.46 25.47
N ALA A 161 -13.08 -28.58 24.32
CA ALA A 161 -12.91 -27.63 23.23
C ALA A 161 -13.41 -26.22 23.61
N ARG A 162 -14.47 -26.10 24.43
CA ARG A 162 -14.92 -24.80 24.97
C ARG A 162 -13.83 -24.11 25.81
N ILE A 163 -13.13 -24.86 26.65
CA ILE A 163 -12.02 -24.31 27.46
C ILE A 163 -10.90 -23.82 26.54
N ILE A 164 -10.53 -24.59 25.51
CA ILE A 164 -9.53 -24.18 24.52
C ILE A 164 -9.95 -22.89 23.82
N PHE A 165 -11.20 -22.80 23.35
CA PHE A 165 -11.71 -21.59 22.70
C PHE A 165 -11.62 -20.37 23.62
N MET A 166 -12.05 -20.49 24.88
CA MET A 166 -11.94 -19.39 25.85
C MET A 166 -10.47 -19.01 26.11
N ALA A 167 -9.59 -19.99 26.28
CA ALA A 167 -8.16 -19.75 26.48
C ALA A 167 -7.53 -19.01 25.28
N LEU A 168 -7.93 -19.35 24.05
CA LEU A 168 -7.47 -18.68 22.84
C LEU A 168 -7.93 -17.22 22.78
N PHE A 169 -9.19 -16.93 23.10
CA PHE A 169 -9.69 -15.55 23.16
C PHE A 169 -8.98 -14.72 24.23
N ILE A 170 -8.75 -15.29 25.41
CA ILE A 170 -8.01 -14.62 26.49
C ILE A 170 -6.56 -14.36 26.06
N SER A 171 -5.91 -15.33 25.39
CA SER A 171 -4.55 -15.17 24.87
C SER A 171 -4.44 -14.04 23.84
N LEU A 172 -5.38 -13.97 22.89
CA LEU A 172 -5.45 -12.88 21.91
C LEU A 172 -5.65 -11.52 22.56
N ALA A 173 -6.59 -11.42 23.51
CA ALA A 173 -6.84 -10.18 24.24
C ALA A 173 -5.62 -9.74 25.07
N ALA A 174 -4.97 -10.67 25.77
CA ALA A 174 -3.76 -10.40 26.54
C ALA A 174 -2.60 -9.93 25.65
N THR A 175 -2.42 -10.58 24.49
CA THR A 175 -1.38 -10.20 23.52
C THR A 175 -1.63 -8.80 22.97
N GLY A 176 -2.87 -8.46 22.60
CA GLY A 176 -3.21 -7.13 22.13
C GLY A 176 -2.97 -6.05 23.19
N ILE A 177 -3.30 -6.31 24.45
CA ILE A 177 -3.02 -5.38 25.56
C ILE A 177 -1.52 -5.17 25.75
N LEU A 178 -0.72 -6.24 25.73
CA LEU A 178 0.74 -6.17 25.86
C LEU A 178 1.36 -5.38 24.71
N GLU A 179 0.89 -5.59 23.47
CA GLU A 179 1.38 -4.87 22.30
C GLU A 179 1.05 -3.38 22.38
N MET A 180 -0.17 -3.01 22.77
CA MET A 180 -0.56 -1.61 22.97
C MET A 180 0.28 -0.94 24.06
N GLN A 181 0.55 -1.66 25.17
CA GLN A 181 1.39 -1.15 26.26
C GLN A 181 2.84 -0.95 25.82
N TRP A 182 3.42 -1.90 25.07
CA TRP A 182 4.78 -1.76 24.54
C TRP A 182 4.87 -0.62 23.53
N GLY A 183 3.89 -0.52 22.63
CA GLY A 183 3.83 0.51 21.60
C GLY A 183 3.46 1.90 22.11
N GLY A 184 2.98 2.03 23.35
CA GLY A 184 2.45 3.29 23.88
C GLY A 184 1.23 3.79 23.12
N VAL A 185 0.45 2.88 22.53
CA VAL A 185 -0.71 3.19 21.68
C VAL A 185 -1.97 3.23 22.53
N GLY A 186 -2.78 4.28 22.38
CA GLY A 186 -4.07 4.38 23.05
C GLY A 186 -5.10 3.39 22.50
N ILE A 187 -5.97 2.87 23.38
CA ILE A 187 -7.01 1.89 23.02
C ILE A 187 -7.94 2.40 21.90
N ASP A 188 -8.29 3.69 21.93
CA ASP A 188 -9.17 4.28 20.94
C ASP A 188 -8.53 4.32 19.55
N ASP A 189 -7.20 4.51 19.48
CA ASP A 189 -6.47 4.58 18.21
C ASP A 189 -6.23 3.19 17.64
N TRP A 190 -5.93 2.22 18.50
CA TRP A 190 -5.89 0.80 18.12
C TRP A 190 -7.23 0.34 17.56
N TRP A 191 -8.33 0.60 18.28
CA TRP A 191 -9.67 0.20 17.84
C TRP A 191 -10.10 0.88 16.54
N ARG A 192 -9.80 2.17 16.37
CA ARG A 192 -10.04 2.89 15.11
C ARG A 192 -9.24 2.29 13.95
N ASN A 193 -8.02 1.86 14.20
CA ASN A 193 -7.20 1.19 13.19
C ASN A 193 -7.79 -0.17 12.78
N GLU A 194 -8.23 -0.99 13.73
CA GLU A 194 -8.89 -2.27 13.45
C GLU A 194 -10.19 -2.08 12.63
N GLN A 195 -11.03 -1.12 13.01
CA GLN A 195 -12.23 -0.78 12.24
C GLN A 195 -11.88 -0.36 10.81
N PHE A 196 -10.87 0.48 10.65
CA PHE A 196 -10.43 0.93 9.34
C PHE A 196 -9.85 -0.22 8.50
N TRP A 197 -9.14 -1.15 9.13
CA TRP A 197 -8.63 -2.36 8.47
C TRP A 197 -9.76 -3.25 7.95
N VAL A 198 -10.83 -3.47 8.75
CA VAL A 198 -12.01 -4.24 8.30
C VAL A 198 -12.71 -3.55 7.13
N ILE A 199 -12.93 -2.23 7.22
CA ILE A 199 -13.56 -1.45 6.13
C ILE A 199 -12.72 -1.51 4.85
N GLY A 200 -11.41 -1.26 4.96
CA GLY A 200 -10.49 -1.30 3.82
C GLY A 200 -10.40 -2.70 3.20
N SER A 201 -10.41 -3.74 4.04
CA SER A 201 -10.39 -5.13 3.58
C SER A 201 -11.68 -5.53 2.87
N ALA A 202 -12.83 -5.17 3.43
CA ALA A 202 -14.13 -5.50 2.85
C ALA A 202 -14.46 -4.71 1.57
N SER A 203 -13.73 -3.63 1.29
CA SER A 203 -13.92 -2.77 0.12
C SER A 203 -12.70 -2.73 -0.79
N SER A 204 -11.74 -1.83 -0.51
CA SER A 204 -10.57 -1.56 -1.35
C SER A 204 -9.71 -2.80 -1.63
N HIS A 205 -9.44 -3.66 -0.64
CA HIS A 205 -8.62 -4.85 -0.88
C HIS A 205 -9.34 -5.87 -1.77
N LEU A 206 -10.62 -6.13 -1.51
CA LEU A 206 -11.42 -7.05 -2.33
C LEU A 206 -11.50 -6.57 -3.79
N PHE A 207 -11.72 -5.26 -3.99
CA PHE A 207 -11.74 -4.67 -5.32
C PHE A 207 -10.38 -4.74 -6.02
N ALA A 208 -9.29 -4.47 -5.30
CA ALA A 208 -7.93 -4.61 -5.82
C ALA A 208 -7.63 -6.05 -6.27
N LEU A 209 -8.03 -7.06 -5.50
CA LEU A 209 -7.86 -8.46 -5.89
C LEU A 209 -8.63 -8.78 -7.17
N GLY A 210 -9.88 -8.35 -7.26
CA GLY A 210 -10.69 -8.53 -8.47
C GLY A 210 -10.03 -7.91 -9.70
N GLN A 211 -9.54 -6.68 -9.57
CA GLN A 211 -8.83 -5.99 -10.65
C GLN A 211 -7.50 -6.66 -11.02
N GLY A 212 -6.68 -7.04 -10.03
CA GLY A 212 -5.39 -7.70 -10.27
C GLY A 212 -5.55 -9.08 -10.92
N LEU A 213 -6.54 -9.87 -10.49
CA LEU A 213 -6.86 -11.15 -11.13
C LEU A 213 -7.36 -10.96 -12.56
N LEU A 214 -8.20 -9.95 -12.82
CA LEU A 214 -8.65 -9.63 -14.17
C LEU A 214 -7.48 -9.23 -15.08
N LYS A 215 -6.54 -8.42 -14.58
CA LYS A 215 -5.32 -8.03 -15.32
C LYS A 215 -4.49 -9.25 -15.73
N VAL A 216 -4.28 -10.20 -14.82
CA VAL A 216 -3.48 -11.40 -15.09
C VAL A 216 -4.20 -12.41 -15.98
N LEU A 217 -5.51 -12.62 -15.78
CA LEU A 217 -6.28 -13.62 -16.52
C LEU A 217 -6.75 -13.13 -17.89
N ALA A 218 -7.03 -11.83 -18.04
CA ALA A 218 -7.60 -11.25 -19.25
C ALA A 218 -6.61 -10.37 -20.04
N GLY A 219 -5.41 -10.10 -19.52
CA GLY A 219 -4.40 -9.27 -20.18
C GLY A 219 -4.83 -7.82 -20.41
N VAL A 220 -5.84 -7.34 -19.66
CA VAL A 220 -6.35 -5.97 -19.78
C VAL A 220 -5.49 -5.04 -18.94
N ASP A 221 -4.80 -4.10 -19.59
CA ASP A 221 -4.10 -3.01 -18.89
C ASP A 221 -5.14 -2.12 -18.20
N THR A 222 -5.17 -2.15 -16.87
CA THR A 222 -6.03 -1.29 -16.08
C THR A 222 -5.43 0.11 -16.04
N ASP A 223 -5.89 1.00 -16.90
CA ASP A 223 -5.49 2.40 -16.88
C ASP A 223 -5.89 3.06 -15.54
N PHE A 224 -4.91 3.72 -14.92
CA PHE A 224 -5.04 4.30 -13.60
C PHE A 224 -5.42 5.78 -13.69
N THR A 225 -6.53 6.16 -13.04
CA THR A 225 -6.87 7.58 -12.83
C THR A 225 -6.06 8.11 -11.64
N VAL A 226 -5.03 8.90 -11.92
CA VAL A 226 -4.25 9.61 -10.90
C VAL A 226 -5.18 10.46 -10.05
N THR A 227 -5.07 10.34 -8.73
CA THR A 227 -5.84 11.18 -7.80
C THR A 227 -5.35 12.62 -7.97
N SER A 228 -6.15 13.47 -8.58
CA SER A 228 -5.84 14.90 -8.69
C SER A 228 -5.80 15.49 -7.28
N LYS A 229 -4.75 16.26 -6.98
CA LYS A 229 -4.70 17.12 -5.78
C LYS A 229 -5.58 18.38 -5.91
N ALA A 230 -6.28 18.51 -7.04
CA ALA A 230 -7.27 19.54 -7.29
C ALA A 230 -8.66 18.88 -7.36
N ALA A 231 -9.62 19.46 -6.64
CA ALA A 231 -11.03 19.12 -6.83
C ALA A 231 -11.40 19.50 -8.26
N ASP A 232 -11.75 18.51 -9.09
CA ASP A 232 -12.39 18.79 -10.36
C ASP A 232 -13.53 17.81 -10.59
N ASP A 233 -14.64 18.39 -11.00
CA ASP A 233 -15.98 17.84 -10.91
C ASP A 233 -16.44 17.59 -12.35
N GLY A 234 -16.67 16.34 -12.77
CA GLY A 234 -17.42 16.18 -14.02
C GLY A 234 -17.50 14.81 -14.69
N ALA A 235 -16.44 14.01 -14.73
CA ALA A 235 -16.43 12.85 -15.65
C ALA A 235 -16.23 11.48 -14.98
N SER A 236 -15.95 11.43 -13.68
CA SER A 236 -15.70 10.19 -12.93
C SER A 236 -16.91 9.71 -12.11
N SER A 237 -18.07 10.35 -12.24
CA SER A 237 -19.24 10.19 -11.36
C SER A 237 -19.87 8.80 -11.39
N GLU A 238 -19.94 8.10 -12.53
CA GLU A 238 -20.66 6.82 -12.62
C GLU A 238 -19.93 5.64 -11.98
N LEU A 239 -18.61 5.49 -12.21
CA LEU A 239 -17.79 4.50 -11.51
C LEU A 239 -17.66 4.85 -10.01
N TYR A 240 -17.66 6.16 -9.69
CA TYR A 240 -17.70 6.66 -8.32
C TYR A 240 -19.00 6.30 -7.60
N ILE A 241 -20.15 6.37 -8.28
CA ILE A 241 -21.45 5.99 -7.71
C ILE A 241 -21.47 4.49 -7.44
N PHE A 242 -21.01 3.64 -8.36
CA PHE A 242 -20.97 2.19 -8.14
C PHE A 242 -20.03 1.80 -6.99
N LYS A 243 -18.83 2.38 -6.94
CA LYS A 243 -17.84 2.16 -5.88
C LYS A 243 -18.32 2.66 -4.51
N LYS A 244 -18.96 3.84 -4.47
CA LYS A 244 -19.57 4.40 -3.25
C LYS A 244 -20.76 3.57 -2.79
N GLN A 245 -21.61 3.10 -3.71
CA GLN A 245 -22.83 2.38 -3.36
C GLN A 245 -22.55 0.93 -2.94
N TRP A 246 -21.52 0.29 -3.52
CA TRP A 246 -20.98 -0.98 -3.02
C TRP A 246 -20.30 -0.82 -1.67
N THR A 247 -19.43 0.17 -1.50
CA THR A 247 -18.77 0.42 -0.21
C THR A 247 -19.80 0.77 0.87
N TYR A 248 -20.79 1.61 0.57
CA TYR A 248 -21.87 1.96 1.49
C TYR A 248 -22.76 0.76 1.82
N LYS A 249 -23.05 -0.12 0.85
CA LYS A 249 -23.78 -1.37 1.11
C LYS A 249 -22.95 -2.37 1.90
N CYS A 250 -21.65 -2.51 1.65
CA CYS A 250 -20.75 -3.38 2.41
C CYS A 250 -20.54 -2.88 3.84
N VAL A 251 -20.33 -1.56 4.01
CA VAL A 251 -20.27 -0.88 5.31
C VAL A 251 -21.61 -0.96 6.03
N ALA A 252 -22.73 -0.78 5.34
CA ALA A 252 -24.05 -0.97 5.94
C ALA A 252 -24.25 -2.44 6.36
N VAL A 253 -23.86 -3.43 5.56
CA VAL A 253 -24.00 -4.85 5.92
C VAL A 253 -23.08 -5.24 7.10
N THR A 254 -21.90 -4.65 7.21
CA THR A 254 -21.02 -4.84 8.39
C THR A 254 -21.49 -4.04 9.62
N CYS A 255 -22.07 -2.86 9.43
CA CYS A 255 -22.58 -2.04 10.52
C CYS A 255 -23.97 -2.48 11.02
N SER A 256 -24.89 -2.98 10.19
CA SER A 256 -26.31 -3.16 10.53
C SER A 256 -26.61 -4.24 11.59
N LYS A 257 -25.61 -4.97 12.10
CA LYS A 257 -25.79 -5.99 13.16
C LYS A 257 -24.98 -5.74 14.43
N VAL A 258 -24.23 -4.65 14.48
CA VAL A 258 -23.76 -4.07 15.74
C VAL A 258 -24.74 -2.94 16.00
N GLU A 259 -25.42 -2.92 17.14
CA GLU A 259 -26.32 -1.81 17.49
C GLU A 259 -25.50 -0.51 17.55
N TRP A 260 -25.43 0.20 16.43
CA TRP A 260 -24.90 1.56 16.37
C TRP A 260 -25.96 2.46 17.00
N GLY A 261 -25.88 2.62 18.32
CA GLY A 261 -26.41 3.82 18.96
C GLY A 261 -25.91 5.02 18.17
N THR A 262 -26.85 5.88 17.76
CA THR A 262 -26.62 7.11 17.02
C THR A 262 -25.41 7.87 17.56
N PHE A 263 -24.26 7.68 16.91
CA PHE A 263 -23.06 8.47 17.16
C PHE A 263 -22.85 9.36 15.96
N THR A 264 -23.32 10.59 16.09
CA THR A 264 -22.79 11.74 15.36
C THR A 264 -21.28 11.71 15.47
N ILE A 265 -20.57 11.61 14.34
CA ILE A 265 -19.12 11.79 14.26
C ILE A 265 -18.84 13.23 14.76
N PRO A 266 -18.27 13.44 15.95
CA PRO A 266 -17.85 14.77 16.33
C PRO A 266 -16.59 15.04 15.51
N THR A 267 -16.66 16.06 14.67
CA THR A 267 -15.51 16.69 14.00
C THR A 267 -14.60 17.31 15.04
N LYS A 268 -13.90 16.49 15.84
CA LYS A 268 -12.77 16.99 16.63
C LYS A 268 -11.55 17.04 15.72
N PRO A 269 -10.93 18.22 15.53
CA PRO A 269 -9.67 18.30 14.82
C PRO A 269 -8.65 17.40 15.52
N TRP A 270 -7.88 16.67 14.73
CA TRP A 270 -6.73 15.90 15.16
C TRP A 270 -5.89 16.77 16.08
N LYS A 271 -5.96 16.53 17.40
CA LYS A 271 -5.14 17.23 18.36
C LYS A 271 -3.72 16.72 18.19
N THR A 272 -2.89 17.58 17.64
CA THR A 272 -1.44 17.59 17.77
C THR A 272 -1.04 17.50 19.24
N THR A 273 -0.31 16.45 19.59
CA THR A 273 0.76 16.48 20.60
C THR A 273 2.03 16.01 19.92
#